data_AF-A0A840AU71-F1
#
_entry.id   AF-A0A840AU71-F1
#
_cell.length_a   1.000
_cell.length_b   1.000
_cell.length_c   1.000
_cell.angle_alpha   90.00
_cell.angle_beta   90.00
_cell.angle_gamma   90.00
#
_symmetry.space_group_name_H-M   'P 1'
#
loop_
_entity.id
_entity.type
_entity.pdbx_description
1 polymer ?
#
loop_
_entity_poly.entity_id
_entity_poly.type
_entity_poly.pdbx_seq_one_letter_code
_entity_poly.pdbx_strand_id
1 'polypeptide(L)' 'MMRRMFLTAALDRLIEEGEIRRRSNAFRVMKMVIEDGVAVLDENQRNFYEEKLIPKIEQVTLYRSHEPARASAR' A
#
# COMPACT_ATOMS: atom_id res chain seq x y z
N MET A 1 7.63 14.27 -3.56
CA MET A 1 6.25 14.41 -3.03
C MET A 1 5.30 13.30 -3.50
N MET A 2 5.27 12.93 -4.79
CA MET A 2 4.30 11.95 -5.34
C MET A 2 4.30 10.56 -4.67
N ARG A 3 5.47 10.03 -4.28
CA ARG A 3 5.60 8.69 -3.68
C ARG A 3 4.84 8.53 -2.35
N ARG A 4 4.80 9.58 -1.52
CA ARG A 4 4.13 9.54 -0.21
C ARG A 4 2.61 9.47 -0.37
N MET A 5 2.04 10.33 -1.22
CA MET A 5 0.60 10.32 -1.51
C MET A 5 0.15 8.97 -2.09
N PHE A 6 0.96 8.41 -2.99
CA PHE A 6 0.70 7.10 -3.58
C PHE A 6 0.66 5.98 -2.53
N LEU A 7 1.69 5.89 -1.68
CA LEU A 7 1.77 4.85 -0.64
C LEU A 7 0.67 4.99 0.42
N THR A 8 0.27 6.22 0.77
CA THR A 8 -0.87 6.45 1.65
C THR A 8 -2.16 5.92 1.03
N ALA A 9 -2.45 6.23 -0.23
CA ALA A 9 -3.65 5.76 -0.91
C ALA A 9 -3.66 4.22 -1.05
N ALA A 10 -2.51 3.61 -1.35
CA ALA A 10 -2.40 2.15 -1.39
C ALA A 10 -2.62 1.52 0.00
N LEU A 11 -2.11 2.12 1.07
CA LEU A 11 -2.34 1.65 2.44
C LEU A 11 -3.83 1.72 2.81
N ASP A 12 -4.52 2.81 2.48
CA ASP A 12 -5.94 2.96 2.76
C ASP A 12 -6.76 1.88 2.04
N ARG A 13 -6.47 1.63 0.76
CA ARG A 13 -7.10 0.54 -0.02
C ARG A 13 -6.86 -0.84 0.58
N LEU A 14 -5.63 -1.14 0.97
CA LEU A 14 -5.29 -2.41 1.61
C LEU A 14 -6.03 -2.59 2.95
N ILE A 15 -6.37 -1.51 3.65
CA ILE A 15 -7.20 -1.58 4.86
C ILE A 15 -8.66 -1.81 4.51
N GLU A 16 -9.18 -1.10 3.50
CA GLU A 16 -10.56 -1.25 3.02
C GLU A 16 -10.85 -2.67 2.49
N GLU A 17 -9.90 -3.26 1.77
CA GLU A 17 -9.98 -4.63 1.27
C GLU A 17 -9.73 -5.71 2.35
N GLY A 18 -9.34 -5.29 3.56
CA GLY A 18 -9.06 -6.20 4.69
C GLY A 18 -7.71 -6.91 4.63
N GLU A 19 -6.90 -6.63 3.61
CA GLU A 19 -5.55 -7.17 3.41
C GLU A 19 -4.56 -6.73 4.50
N ILE A 20 -4.74 -5.51 5.03
CA ILE A 20 -3.95 -4.97 6.14
C ILE A 20 -4.86 -4.48 7.26
N ARG A 21 -4.63 -4.97 8.48
CA ARG A 21 -5.31 -4.43 9.68
C ARG A 21 -4.53 -3.27 10.29
N ARG A 22 -5.21 -2.23 10.77
CA ARG A 22 -4.58 -1.03 11.39
C ARG A 22 -3.66 -1.31 12.59
N ARG A 23 -3.82 -2.45 13.26
CA ARG A 23 -2.96 -2.89 14.39
C ARG A 23 -1.88 -3.89 13.99
N SER A 24 -1.79 -4.26 12.72
CA SER A 24 -0.85 -5.27 12.22
C SER A 24 0.56 -4.71 12.07
N ASN A 25 1.54 -5.61 12.03
CA ASN A 25 2.91 -5.25 11.68
C ASN A 25 3.01 -4.63 10.28
N ALA A 26 2.21 -5.13 9.32
CA ALA A 26 2.13 -4.58 7.97
C ALA A 26 1.74 -3.10 7.95
N PHE A 27 0.74 -2.71 8.75
CA PHE A 27 0.35 -1.30 8.87
C PHE A 27 1.48 -0.44 9.44
N ARG A 28 2.20 -0.94 10.47
CA ARG A 28 3.33 -0.24 11.08
C ARG A 28 4.46 -0.03 10.08
N VAL A 29 4.86 -1.08 9.37
CA VAL A 29 5.93 -1.01 8.35
C VAL A 29 5.55 -0.02 7.24
N MET A 30 4.32 -0.09 6.73
CA MET A 30 3.82 0.87 5.73
C MET A 30 3.86 2.31 6.23
N LYS A 31 3.45 2.55 7.48
CA LYS A 31 3.49 3.89 8.10
C LYS A 31 4.92 4.44 8.19
N MET A 32 5.87 3.64 8.65
CA MET A 32 7.29 4.05 8.71
C MET A 32 7.83 4.40 7.31
N VAL A 33 7.51 3.59 6.29
CA VAL A 33 7.94 3.88 4.92
C VAL A 33 7.30 5.16 4.36
N ILE A 34 6.04 5.44 4.69
CA ILE A 34 5.34 6.67 4.28
C ILE A 34 5.92 7.91 4.95
N GLU A 35 6.30 7.81 6.22
CA GLU A 35 6.75 8.94 7.04
C GLU A 35 8.24 9.22 6.85
N ASP A 36 9.07 8.17 6.94
CA ASP A 36 10.53 8.28 7.02
C ASP A 36 11.27 7.61 5.86
N GLY A 37 10.55 6.86 5.01
CA GLY A 37 11.12 6.16 3.86
C GLY A 37 11.60 4.74 4.16
N VAL A 38 12.10 4.04 3.14
CA VAL A 38 12.53 2.62 3.28
C VAL A 38 13.87 2.50 4.03
N ALA A 39 14.66 3.57 4.09
CA ALA A 39 15.99 3.56 4.69
C ALA A 39 15.97 3.33 6.21
N VAL A 40 14.85 3.63 6.89
CA VAL A 40 14.71 3.42 8.33
C VAL A 40 14.34 1.99 8.72
N LEU A 41 14.02 1.14 7.74
CA LEU A 41 13.68 -0.25 7.99
C LEU A 41 14.93 -1.06 8.33
N ASP A 42 14.83 -1.89 9.37
CA ASP A 42 15.78 -2.98 9.60
C ASP A 42 15.68 -4.06 8.51
N GLU A 43 16.63 -4.98 8.47
CA GLU A 43 16.71 -6.02 7.44
C GLU A 43 15.45 -6.90 7.37
N ASN A 44 14.89 -7.29 8.52
CA ASN A 44 13.68 -8.12 8.54
C ASN A 44 12.46 -7.34 8.05
N GLN A 45 12.35 -6.07 8.45
CA GLN A 45 11.28 -5.19 7.99
C GLN A 45 11.40 -4.89 6.50
N ARG A 46 12.62 -4.71 5.99
CA ARG A 46 12.89 -4.49 4.57
C ARG A 46 12.51 -5.70 3.75
N ASN A 47 12.96 -6.90 4.14
CA ASN A 47 12.60 -8.15 3.46
C ASN A 47 11.08 -8.35 3.48
N PHE A 48 10.43 -8.10 4.61
CA PHE A 48 8.96 -8.16 4.69
C PHE A 48 8.28 -7.13 3.78
N TYR A 49 8.80 -5.90 3.74
CA TYR A 49 8.27 -4.85 2.88
C TYR A 49 8.40 -5.22 1.40
N GLU A 50 9.58 -5.65 0.96
CA GLU A 50 9.87 -5.99 -0.42
C GLU A 50 9.15 -7.26 -0.89
N GLU A 51 9.15 -8.32 -0.08
CA GLU A 51 8.60 -9.61 -0.49
C GLU A 51 7.09 -9.74 -0.26
N LYS A 52 6.52 -9.01 0.70
CA LYS A 52 5.11 -9.17 1.09
C LYS A 52 4.26 -7.94 0.84
N LEU A 53 4.78 -6.73 1.09
CA LEU A 53 3.98 -5.51 0.99
C LEU A 53 3.99 -4.92 -0.42
N ILE A 54 5.14 -4.87 -1.11
CA ILE A 54 5.22 -4.37 -2.50
C ILE A 54 4.24 -5.12 -3.42
N PRO A 55 4.19 -6.46 -3.45
CA PRO A 55 3.25 -7.17 -4.32
C PRO A 55 1.77 -6.81 -4.05
N LYS A 56 1.41 -6.60 -2.78
CA LYS A 56 0.06 -6.18 -2.39
C LYS A 56 -0.25 -4.74 -2.84
N ILE A 57 0.72 -3.83 -2.69
CA ILE A 57 0.63 -2.45 -3.15
C ILE A 57 0.43 -2.42 -4.68
N GLU A 58 1.21 -3.22 -5.42
CA GLU A 58 1.11 -3.32 -6.87
C GLU A 58 -0.26 -3.85 -7.30
N GLN A 59 -0.79 -4.88 -6.64
CA GLN A 59 -2.13 -5.41 -6.91
C GLN A 59 -3.20 -4.33 -6.80
N VAL A 60 -3.29 -3.64 -5.66
CA VAL A 60 -4.33 -2.60 -5.45
C VAL A 60 -4.13 -1.39 -6.37
N THR A 61 -2.89 -1.13 -6.78
CA THR A 61 -2.56 -0.04 -7.71
C THR A 61 -2.97 -0.38 -9.14
N LEU A 62 -2.75 -1.61 -9.59
CA LEU A 62 -3.12 -2.05 -10.93
C LEU A 62 -4.65 -2.07 -11.11
N TYR A 63 -5.41 -2.38 -10.06
CA TYR A 63 -6.87 -2.25 -10.09
C TYR A 63 -7.36 -0.81 -10.30
N ARG A 64 -6.57 0.22 -9.94
CA ARG A 64 -6.89 1.64 -10.24
C ARG A 64 -6.79 1.96 -11.73
N SER A 65 -5.95 1.24 -12.49
CA SER A 65 -5.83 1.40 -13.94
C SER A 65 -6.88 0.59 -14.72
N HIS A 66 -7.67 -0.24 -14.04
CA HIS A 66 -8.64 -1.15 -14.64
C HIS A 66 -10.07 -0.98 -14.08
N GLU A 67 -10.45 0.22 -13.63
CA GLU A 67 -11.87 0.60 -13.66
C GLU A 67 -12.23 0.93 -15.11
N PRO A 68 -12.90 0.03 -15.88
CA PRO A 68 -13.68 0.51 -17.00
C PRO A 68 -14.73 1.43 -16.40
N ALA A 69 -14.78 2.67 -16.89
CA ALA A 69 -15.83 3.63 -16.59
C ALA A 69 -17.17 2.88 -16.56
N ARG A 70 -17.68 2.59 -15.36
CA ARG A 70 -18.98 1.94 -15.22
C ARG A 70 -20.00 2.98 -15.65
N ALA A 71 -20.36 2.87 -16.92
CA ALA A 71 -21.60 3.26 -17.54
C ALA A 71 -22.36 4.34 -16.77
N SER A 72 -22.16 5.60 -17.17
CA SER A 72 -23.27 6.56 -17.19
C SER A 72 -24.35 5.97 -18.10
N ALA A 73 -25.25 5.20 -17.51
CA ALA A 73 -26.50 4.79 -18.11
C ALA A 73 -27.60 4.98 -17.08
N ARG A 74 -28.06 6.23 -16.94
CA ARG A 74 -29.47 6.66 -16.99
C ARG A 74 -29.61 8.08 -16.47
#